data_AF-A0A4Y2M6T3-F1
#
_entry.id   AF-A0A4Y2M6T3-F1
#
_cell.length_a   1.000
_cell.length_b   1.000
_cell.length_c   1.000
_cell.angle_alpha   90.00
_cell.angle_beta   90.00
_cell.angle_gamma   90.00
#
_symmetry.space_group_name_H-M   'P 1'
#
loop_
_entity.id
_entity.type
_entity.pdbx_description
1 polymer ?
#
loop_
_entity_poly.entity_id
_entity_poly.type
_entity_poly.pdbx_seq_one_letter_code
_entity_poly.pdbx_strand_id
1 'polypeptide(L)'
;MASKSSELHGNFHIKADIYKGLTIETHNLSLSDEEFENNLKSSLMDWIKAGIRGVWFKVNIANSSYVPILVKHGFLFHHAKTSYVMLTRWLPADEPNLLPQYPYTHIGNFYIFQLYQI
;
A
#
# COMPACT_ATOMS: atom_id res chain seq x y z
N MET A 1 6.42 21.31 -12.53
CA MET A 1 5.82 20.30 -13.43
C MET A 1 6.76 19.12 -13.48
N ALA A 2 6.42 18.00 -12.84
CA ALA A 2 7.20 16.77 -12.94
C ALA A 2 6.19 15.62 -13.14
N SER A 3 6.00 15.24 -14.39
CA SER A 3 5.23 14.05 -14.77
C SER A 3 5.96 12.83 -14.22
N LYS A 4 5.55 12.36 -13.04
CA LYS A 4 6.09 11.15 -12.42
C LYS A 4 5.63 9.98 -13.27
N SER A 5 6.58 9.37 -13.99
CA SER A 5 6.41 8.27 -14.92
C SER A 5 5.64 7.12 -14.28
N SER A 6 4.36 6.99 -14.65
CA SER A 6 3.58 5.78 -14.40
C SER A 6 3.99 4.74 -15.43
N GLU A 7 4.97 3.92 -15.07
CA GLU A 7 5.36 2.78 -15.90
C GLU A 7 4.37 1.63 -15.63
N LEU A 8 3.74 1.13 -16.68
CA LEU A 8 2.91 -0.08 -16.62
C LEU A 8 3.86 -1.28 -16.60
N HIS A 9 4.06 -1.89 -15.43
CA HIS A 9 4.79 -3.16 -15.31
C HIS A 9 3.80 -4.25 -14.89
N GLY A 10 3.40 -5.09 -15.84
CA GLY A 10 2.15 -5.83 -15.73
C GLY A 10 0.95 -4.87 -15.68
N ASN A 11 -0.26 -5.38 -15.57
CA ASN A 11 -1.50 -4.57 -15.58
C ASN A 11 -1.64 -3.59 -14.39
N PHE A 12 -0.58 -3.34 -13.61
CA PHE A 12 -0.58 -2.49 -12.44
C PHE A 12 -0.17 -1.05 -12.79
N HIS A 13 -0.93 -0.09 -12.25
CA HIS A 13 -0.49 1.29 -12.20
C HIS A 13 0.52 1.47 -11.07
N ILE A 14 1.79 1.62 -11.43
CA ILE A 14 2.91 1.68 -10.50
C ILE A 14 3.40 3.13 -10.36
N LYS A 15 3.64 3.54 -9.12
CA LYS A 15 4.32 4.78 -8.77
C LYS A 15 5.54 4.48 -7.92
N ALA A 16 6.72 4.56 -8.53
CA ALA A 16 7.98 4.43 -7.83
C ALA A 16 8.31 5.68 -6.99
N ASP A 17 9.04 5.48 -5.89
CA ASP A 17 9.52 6.54 -5.01
C ASP A 17 11.04 6.56 -4.89
N ILE A 18 11.60 7.71 -4.50
CA ILE A 18 13.05 7.97 -4.42
C ILE A 18 13.76 7.06 -3.40
N TYR A 19 13.01 6.48 -2.46
CA TYR A 19 13.50 5.54 -1.46
C TYR A 19 13.41 4.07 -1.89
N LYS A 20 13.33 3.79 -3.20
CA LYS A 20 13.08 2.44 -3.74
C LYS A 20 11.78 1.83 -3.20
N GLY A 21 10.80 2.70 -2.97
CA GLY A 21 9.42 2.32 -2.63
C GLY A 21 8.59 2.20 -3.89
N LEU A 22 7.59 1.32 -3.87
CA LEU A 22 6.71 1.08 -5.00
C LEU A 22 5.26 1.14 -4.53
N THR A 23 4.44 2.03 -5.11
CA THR A 23 3.02 2.13 -4.76
C THR A 23 2.15 1.69 -5.93
N ILE A 24 1.22 0.78 -5.67
CA ILE A 24 0.31 0.20 -6.64
C ILE A 24 -1.12 0.57 -6.28
N GLU A 25 -1.86 1.08 -7.26
CA GLU A 25 -3.28 1.41 -7.09
C GLU A 25 -4.16 0.39 -7.79
N THR A 26 -5.15 -0.16 -7.07
CA THR A 26 -6.06 -1.17 -7.64
C THR A 26 -7.31 -0.59 -8.29
N HIS A 27 -7.51 0.74 -8.30
CA HIS A 27 -8.79 1.35 -8.72
C HIS A 27 -9.22 1.00 -10.15
N ASN A 28 -8.27 0.90 -11.08
CA ASN A 28 -8.53 0.57 -12.48
C ASN A 28 -8.24 -0.90 -12.81
N LEU A 29 -8.03 -1.74 -11.79
CA LEU A 29 -7.73 -3.14 -11.98
C LEU A 29 -9.04 -3.93 -12.05
N SER A 30 -9.26 -4.61 -13.18
CA SER A 30 -10.38 -5.52 -13.38
C SER A 30 -9.85 -6.90 -13.74
N LEU A 31 -9.10 -7.50 -12.80
CA LEU A 31 -8.56 -8.85 -12.94
C LEU A 31 -9.35 -9.82 -12.07
N SER A 32 -9.43 -11.08 -12.48
CA SER A 32 -9.84 -12.14 -11.57
C SER A 32 -8.83 -12.30 -10.43
N ASP A 33 -9.27 -12.88 -9.31
CA ASP A 33 -8.42 -13.14 -8.15
C ASP A 33 -7.19 -14.01 -8.51
N GLU A 34 -7.36 -14.98 -9.43
CA GLU A 34 -6.28 -15.86 -9.90
C GLU A 34 -5.27 -15.12 -10.78
N GLU A 35 -5.74 -14.31 -11.73
CA GLU A 35 -4.87 -13.47 -12.56
C GLU A 35 -4.11 -12.45 -11.71
N PHE A 36 -4.77 -11.87 -10.71
CA PHE A 36 -4.14 -10.97 -9.75
C PHE A 36 -3.04 -11.69 -8.97
N GLU A 37 -3.30 -12.89 -8.44
CA GLU A 37 -2.31 -13.66 -7.69
C GLU A 37 -1.09 -14.03 -8.56
N ASN A 38 -1.31 -14.45 -9.81
CA ASN A 38 -0.24 -14.81 -10.73
C ASN A 38 0.61 -13.60 -11.15
N ASN A 39 -0.04 -12.46 -11.41
CA ASN A 39 0.66 -11.20 -11.69
C ASN A 39 1.45 -10.71 -10.47
N LEU A 40 0.89 -10.83 -9.26
CA LEU A 40 1.56 -10.46 -8.02
C LEU A 40 2.83 -11.28 -7.81
N LYS A 41 2.77 -12.61 -8.00
CA LYS A 41 3.95 -13.49 -7.87
C LYS A 41 5.07 -13.09 -8.83
N SER A 42 4.73 -12.89 -10.10
CA SER A 42 5.69 -12.49 -11.13
C SER A 42 6.31 -11.13 -10.81
N SER A 43 5.47 -10.17 -10.41
CA SER A 43 5.93 -8.81 -10.08
C SER A 43 6.81 -8.78 -8.83
N LEU A 44 6.50 -9.59 -7.81
CA LEU A 44 7.34 -9.71 -6.61
C LEU A 44 8.76 -10.19 -6.97
N MET A 45 8.89 -11.16 -7.88
CA MET A 45 10.21 -11.63 -8.33
C MET A 45 10.99 -10.52 -9.05
N ASP A 46 10.32 -9.75 -9.90
CA ASP A 46 10.93 -8.64 -10.61
C ASP A 46 11.36 -7.51 -9.66
N TRP A 47 10.53 -7.16 -8.68
CA TRP A 47 10.83 -6.11 -7.70
C TRP A 47 12.01 -6.49 -6.80
N ILE A 48 12.10 -7.75 -6.39
CA ILE A 48 13.25 -8.25 -5.63
C ILE A 48 14.53 -8.13 -6.46
N LYS A 49 14.51 -8.53 -7.74
CA LYS A 49 15.67 -8.38 -8.64
C LYS A 49 16.04 -6.93 -8.91
N ALA A 50 15.04 -6.04 -9.01
CA ALA A 50 15.23 -4.61 -9.19
C ALA A 50 15.72 -3.91 -7.89
N GLY A 51 15.82 -4.62 -6.77
CA GLY A 51 16.26 -4.06 -5.50
C GLY A 51 15.25 -3.10 -4.87
N ILE A 52 13.97 -3.26 -5.18
CA ILE A 52 12.87 -2.52 -4.53
C ILE A 52 12.79 -2.95 -3.07
N ARG A 53 12.62 -1.97 -2.18
CA ARG A 53 12.67 -2.18 -0.73
C ARG A 53 11.29 -2.34 -0.12
N GLY A 54 10.38 -1.43 -0.44
CA GLY A 54 9.03 -1.41 0.12
C GLY A 54 7.98 -1.39 -0.97
N VAL A 55 6.97 -2.23 -0.85
CA VAL A 55 5.82 -2.26 -1.76
C VAL A 55 4.57 -1.90 -1.00
N TRP A 56 3.79 -0.99 -1.57
CA TRP A 56 2.55 -0.48 -1.03
C TRP A 56 1.40 -0.78 -1.97
N PHE A 57 0.35 -1.40 -1.47
CA PHE A 57 -0.89 -1.63 -2.21
C PHE A 57 -2.01 -0.76 -1.65
N LYS A 58 -2.54 0.10 -2.50
CA LYS A 58 -3.75 0.88 -2.23
C LYS A 58 -4.94 0.15 -2.85
N VAL A 59 -5.63 -0.64 -2.03
CA VAL A 59 -6.75 -1.47 -2.44
C VAL A 59 -8.05 -0.71 -2.23
N ASN A 60 -8.75 -0.37 -3.31
CA ASN A 60 -10.10 0.22 -3.23
C ASN A 60 -11.10 -0.78 -2.63
N ILE A 61 -12.11 -0.29 -1.90
CA ILE A 61 -13.15 -1.13 -1.30
C ILE A 61 -13.85 -2.06 -2.30
N ALA A 62 -14.04 -1.62 -3.55
CA ALA A 62 -14.63 -2.41 -4.63
C ALA A 62 -13.80 -3.67 -4.96
N ASN A 63 -12.49 -3.61 -4.73
CA ASN A 63 -11.52 -4.66 -5.05
C ASN A 63 -10.99 -5.32 -3.76
N SER A 64 -11.82 -5.37 -2.72
CA SER A 64 -11.48 -5.93 -1.41
C SER A 64 -11.17 -7.43 -1.44
N SER A 65 -11.56 -8.16 -2.49
CA SER A 65 -11.19 -9.57 -2.71
C SER A 65 -9.66 -9.76 -2.80
N TYR A 66 -8.91 -8.74 -3.19
CA TYR A 66 -7.44 -8.83 -3.28
C TYR A 66 -6.75 -8.75 -1.92
N VAL A 67 -7.42 -8.24 -0.88
CA VAL A 67 -6.85 -8.11 0.47
C VAL A 67 -6.39 -9.45 1.03
N PRO A 68 -7.21 -10.52 1.09
CA PRO A 68 -6.76 -11.82 1.59
C PRO A 68 -5.60 -12.40 0.76
N ILE A 69 -5.58 -12.16 -0.56
CA ILE A 69 -4.49 -12.60 -1.45
C ILE A 69 -3.18 -11.89 -1.06
N LEU A 70 -3.22 -10.57 -0.88
CA LEU A 70 -2.06 -9.79 -0.46
C LEU A 70 -1.55 -10.25 0.92
N VAL A 71 -2.44 -10.45 1.89
CA VAL A 71 -2.07 -10.91 3.23
C VAL A 71 -1.42 -12.29 3.19
N LYS A 72 -1.93 -13.23 2.37
CA LYS A 72 -1.33 -14.55 2.13
C LYS A 72 0.10 -14.44 1.59
N HIS A 73 0.37 -13.41 0.80
CA HIS A 73 1.70 -13.08 0.28
C HIS A 73 2.48 -12.13 1.20
N GLY A 74 2.20 -12.10 2.50
CA GLY A 74 3.02 -11.41 3.49
C GLY A 74 2.90 -9.88 3.50
N PHE A 75 1.85 -9.33 2.88
CA PHE A 75 1.52 -7.92 3.06
C PHE A 75 0.81 -7.69 4.40
N LEU A 76 1.15 -6.59 5.06
CA LEU A 76 0.57 -6.19 6.35
C LEU A 76 -0.25 -4.92 6.20
N PHE A 77 -1.28 -4.78 7.03
CA PHE A 77 -2.09 -3.55 7.08
C PHE A 77 -1.27 -2.39 7.63
N HIS A 78 -1.27 -1.26 6.92
CA HIS A 78 -0.59 -0.05 7.35
C HIS A 78 -1.55 1.10 7.70
N HIS A 79 -2.62 1.31 6.92
CA HIS A 79 -3.74 2.15 7.34
C HIS A 79 -4.97 1.85 6.50
N ALA A 80 -6.14 2.23 6.98
CA ALA A 80 -7.38 2.15 6.22
C ALA A 80 -8.08 3.51 6.24
N LYS A 81 -8.72 3.84 5.12
CA LYS A 81 -9.69 4.93 5.01
C LYS A 81 -11.02 4.34 4.58
N THR A 82 -12.08 5.13 4.63
CA THR A 82 -13.44 4.70 4.27
C THR A 82 -13.55 4.12 2.86
N SER A 83 -12.72 4.58 1.91
CA SER A 83 -12.78 4.17 0.49
C SER A 83 -11.68 3.20 0.05
N TYR A 84 -10.63 2.98 0.86
CA TYR A 84 -9.52 2.11 0.49
C TYR A 84 -8.72 1.64 1.72
N VAL A 85 -8.03 0.52 1.58
CA VAL A 85 -7.05 0.03 2.54
C VAL A 85 -5.64 0.08 1.94
N MET A 86 -4.67 0.47 2.75
CA MET A 86 -3.26 0.50 2.41
C MET A 86 -2.54 -0.66 3.08
N LEU A 87 -1.98 -1.56 2.27
CA LEU A 87 -1.12 -2.65 2.73
C LEU A 87 0.32 -2.38 2.33
N THR A 88 1.26 -2.88 3.12
CA THR A 88 2.70 -2.70 2.86
C THR A 88 3.45 -4.01 3.07
N ARG A 89 4.52 -4.21 2.30
CA ARG A 89 5.47 -5.32 2.46
C ARG A 89 6.89 -4.81 2.27
N TRP A 90 7.76 -5.15 3.22
CA TRP A 90 9.20 -5.00 3.07
C TRP A 90 9.75 -6.24 2.37
N LEU A 91 10.51 -6.04 1.28
CA LEU A 91 11.08 -7.12 0.48
C LEU A 91 12.48 -7.57 0.95
N PRO A 92 13.39 -6.68 1.38
CA PRO A 92 14.72 -7.08 1.84
C PRO A 92 14.64 -7.93 3.12
N ALA A 93 15.22 -9.12 3.10
CA ALA A 93 15.37 -9.97 4.28
C ALA A 93 16.59 -9.56 5.14
N ASP A 94 17.60 -8.97 4.50
CA ASP A 94 18.90 -8.69 5.12
C ASP A 94 19.02 -7.27 5.72
N GLU A 95 18.01 -6.43 5.53
CA GLU A 95 17.98 -5.06 6.06
C GLU A 95 16.84 -4.90 7.08
N PRO A 96 17.06 -4.14 8.17
CA PRO A 96 15.98 -3.82 9.09
C PRO A 96 14.87 -3.08 8.36
N ASN A 97 13.62 -3.40 8.68
CA ASN A 97 12.46 -2.76 8.07
C ASN A 97 12.41 -1.28 8.44
N LEU A 98 12.68 -0.40 7.47
CA LEU A 98 12.65 1.05 7.63
C LEU A 98 11.30 1.67 7.26
N LEU A 99 10.28 0.85 6.98
CA LEU A 99 8.94 1.37 6.75
C LEU A 99 8.44 2.04 8.03
N PRO A 100 7.91 3.27 7.93
CA PRO A 100 7.31 3.92 9.09
C PRO A 100 6.17 3.04 9.59
N GLN A 101 6.23 2.60 10.85
CA GLN A 101 5.18 1.74 11.41
C GLN A 101 3.85 2.48 11.46
N TYR A 102 3.81 3.66 12.10
CA TYR A 102 2.67 4.57 12.18
C TYR A 102 3.14 5.95 12.68
N PRO A 103 2.57 7.08 12.21
CA PRO A 103 2.70 8.35 12.93
C PRO A 103 1.77 8.31 14.16
N TYR A 104 2.33 8.20 15.36
CA TYR A 104 1.58 8.17 16.63
C TYR A 104 1.47 9.56 17.31
N THR A 105 1.68 10.65 16.58
CA THR A 105 1.56 12.00 17.15
C THR A 105 0.09 12.43 17.20
N HIS A 106 -0.52 12.38 18.39
CA HIS A 106 -1.78 13.07 18.66
C HIS A 106 -1.48 14.56 18.95
N ILE A 107 -1.90 15.46 18.06
CA ILE A 107 -1.91 16.91 18.35
C ILE A 107 -3.32 17.26 18.81
N GLY A 108 -3.57 17.23 20.12
CA GLY A 108 -4.86 17.58 20.71
C GLY A 108 -4.96 19.07 21.02
N ASN A 109 -5.88 19.79 20.36
CA ASN A 109 -6.41 21.05 20.88
C ASN A 109 -7.63 20.73 21.75
N PHE A 110 -7.51 20.95 23.05
CA PHE A 110 -8.64 20.88 24.00
C PHE A 110 -9.47 22.17 23.89
N TYR A 111 -10.70 22.08 23.38
CA TYR A 111 -11.73 23.10 23.62
C TYR A 111 -12.70 22.58 24.67
N ILE A 112 -12.70 23.22 25.84
CA ILE A 112 -13.64 22.94 26.94
C ILE A 112 -14.94 23.69 26.62
N PHE A 113 -16.00 22.96 26.24
CA PHE A 113 -17.35 23.52 26.27
C PHE A 113 -17.92 23.28 27.68
N GLN A 114 -18.11 24.38 28.42
CA GLN A 114 -18.77 24.37 29.72
C GLN A 114 -20.25 24.04 29.53
N LEU A 115 -20.69 22.91 30.09
CA LEU A 115 -22.09 22.47 30.08
C LEU A 115 -22.92 23.44 30.93
N TYR A 116 -23.97 24.02 30.33
CA TYR A 116 -25.08 24.62 31.08
C TYR A 116 -25.92 23.48 31.67
N GLN A 117 -26.01 23.47 33.00
CA GLN A 117 -26.93 22.64 33.78
C GLN A 117 -28.37 23.10 33.55
N ILE A 118 -29.31 22.15 33.38
CA ILE A 118 -30.75 22.34 33.62
C ILE A 118 -31.12 21.43 34.79
#